data_AF-A0A240UJ95-F1
#
_entry.id   AF-A0A240UJ95-F1
#
_cell.length_a   1.000
_cell.length_b   1.000
_cell.length_c   1.000
_cell.angle_alpha   90.00
_cell.angle_beta   90.00
_cell.angle_gamma   90.00
#
_symmetry.space_group_name_H-M   'P 1'
#
loop_
_entity.id
_entity.type
_entity.pdbx_description
1 polymer ?
#
loop_
_entity_poly.entity_id
_entity_poly.type
_entity_poly.pdbx_seq_one_letter_code
_entity_poly.pdbx_strand_id
1 'polypeptide(L)'
;MADQGAFDFGPDVPRSGVALKRDFHGFAQFREDEHSPWVFYVCGFDSTVTGEAGQCTVLRADGGRECVPIDAEDRITIAGRKYGRKHWNH
;
A
#
# COMPACT_ATOMS: atom_id res chain seq x y z
N MET A 1 -28.66 -40.79 1.55
CA MET A 1 -28.35 -39.91 2.70
C MET A 1 -26.87 -39.58 2.62
N ALA A 2 -26.54 -38.35 2.28
CA ALA A 2 -25.23 -37.77 2.49
C ALA A 2 -25.50 -36.33 2.90
N ASP A 3 -25.55 -36.13 4.21
CA ASP A 3 -25.65 -34.84 4.87
C ASP A 3 -24.32 -34.12 4.64
N GLN A 4 -24.32 -33.10 3.80
CA GLN A 4 -23.18 -32.20 3.67
C GLN A 4 -23.18 -31.29 4.89
N GLY A 5 -22.37 -31.67 5.88
CA GLY A 5 -22.10 -30.86 7.06
C GLY A 5 -21.69 -29.45 6.66
N ALA A 6 -22.59 -28.51 6.90
CA ALA A 6 -22.31 -27.09 6.87
C ALA A 6 -21.22 -26.84 7.93
N PHE A 7 -20.04 -26.42 7.48
CA PHE A 7 -19.00 -25.96 8.37
C PHE A 7 -19.46 -24.63 8.96
N ASP A 8 -19.95 -24.72 10.20
CA ASP A 8 -20.32 -23.60 11.05
C ASP A 8 -19.05 -22.81 11.39
N PHE A 9 -18.85 -21.69 10.70
CA PHE A 9 -17.87 -20.69 11.10
C PHE A 9 -18.54 -19.83 12.17
N GLY A 10 -18.27 -20.14 13.43
CA GLY A 10 -18.65 -19.30 14.57
C GLY A 10 -18.19 -17.83 14.40
N PRO A 11 -18.72 -16.91 15.20
CA PRO A 11 -18.69 -15.45 14.95
C PRO A 11 -17.33 -14.75 15.04
N ASP A 12 -16.20 -15.47 14.98
CA ASP A 12 -14.85 -14.92 15.08
C ASP A 12 -13.94 -15.47 13.96
N VAL A 13 -14.39 -15.30 12.72
CA VAL A 13 -13.46 -15.32 11.59
C VAL A 13 -12.81 -13.93 11.59
N PRO A 14 -11.48 -13.78 11.76
CA PRO A 14 -10.86 -12.50 11.45
C PRO A 14 -11.23 -12.22 10.00
N ARG A 15 -12.05 -11.19 9.78
CA ARG A 15 -12.35 -10.72 8.43
C ARG A 15 -11.00 -10.37 7.84
N SER A 16 -10.42 -11.27 7.05
CA SER A 16 -9.36 -10.92 6.11
C SER A 16 -10.00 -9.85 5.24
N GLY A 17 -9.80 -8.59 5.63
CA GLY A 17 -10.31 -7.44 4.90
C GLY A 17 -9.81 -7.60 3.49
N VAL A 18 -10.73 -7.64 2.53
CA VAL A 18 -10.34 -7.66 1.12
C VAL A 18 -9.52 -6.39 0.92
N ALA A 19 -8.20 -6.53 0.76
CA ALA A 19 -7.34 -5.39 0.50
C ALA A 19 -7.87 -4.67 -0.74
N LEU A 20 -8.40 -3.47 -0.55
CA LEU A 20 -8.96 -2.68 -1.64
C LEU A 20 -7.80 -2.05 -2.39
N LYS A 21 -7.79 -2.20 -3.72
CA LYS A 21 -6.79 -1.60 -4.62
C LYS A 21 -7.46 -0.56 -5.50
N ARG A 22 -6.79 0.57 -5.74
CA ARG A 22 -7.18 1.54 -6.77
C ARG A 22 -5.99 2.06 -7.57
N ASP A 23 -6.28 2.61 -8.74
CA ASP A 23 -5.36 3.44 -9.51
C ASP A 23 -5.47 4.90 -9.06
N PHE A 24 -4.33 5.49 -8.73
CA PHE A 24 -4.20 6.90 -8.36
C PHE A 24 -3.06 7.53 -9.14
N HIS A 25 -3.39 8.28 -10.20
CA HIS A 25 -2.41 8.90 -11.11
C HIS A 25 -1.37 7.92 -11.68
N GLY A 26 -1.77 6.67 -11.96
CA GLY A 26 -0.87 5.63 -12.46
C GLY A 26 -0.17 4.83 -11.36
N PHE A 27 -0.35 5.18 -10.09
CA PHE A 27 0.21 4.47 -8.94
C PHE A 27 -0.83 3.58 -8.26
N ALA A 28 -0.40 2.42 -7.79
CA ALA A 28 -1.26 1.54 -7.01
C ALA A 28 -1.39 2.06 -5.58
N GLN A 29 -2.64 2.23 -5.12
CA GLN A 29 -2.93 2.43 -3.71
C GLN A 29 -3.72 1.26 -3.14
N PHE A 30 -3.44 0.96 -1.88
CA PHE A 30 -4.04 -0.11 -1.11
C PHE A 30 -4.65 0.42 0.17
N ARG A 31 -5.67 -0.24 0.69
CA ARG A 31 -6.16 -0.09 2.08
C ARG A 31 -6.69 -1.42 2.57
N GLU A 32 -6.54 -1.69 3.86
CA GLU A 32 -6.98 -2.96 4.46
C GLU A 32 -8.51 -3.08 4.51
N ASP A 33 -9.19 -1.97 4.76
CA ASP A 33 -10.64 -1.87 4.89
C ASP A 33 -11.15 -0.49 4.45
N GLU A 34 -12.47 -0.27 4.52
CA GLU A 34 -13.09 0.97 4.06
C GLU A 34 -12.75 2.21 4.92
N HIS A 35 -12.38 2.01 6.18
CA HIS A 35 -12.02 3.07 7.13
C HIS A 35 -10.52 3.36 7.18
N SER A 36 -9.69 2.44 6.69
CA SER A 36 -8.25 2.63 6.60
C SER A 36 -7.83 3.65 5.52
N PRO A 37 -6.76 4.42 5.75
CA PRO A 37 -6.24 5.36 4.76
C PRO A 37 -5.69 4.62 3.54
N TRP A 38 -5.78 5.27 2.38
CA TRP A 38 -5.13 4.78 1.17
C TRP A 38 -3.62 4.98 1.28
N VAL A 39 -2.87 3.91 1.06
CA VAL A 39 -1.41 3.89 1.13
C VAL A 39 -0.79 3.45 -0.20
N PHE A 40 0.33 4.05 -0.57
CA PHE A 40 1.18 3.58 -1.66
C PHE A 40 2.07 2.42 -1.19
N TYR A 41 2.39 1.50 -2.11
CA TYR A 41 3.35 0.43 -1.82
C TYR A 41 4.72 0.79 -2.38
N VAL A 42 5.69 1.00 -1.50
CA VAL A 42 7.10 1.25 -1.81
C VAL A 42 7.79 -0.12 -1.89
N CYS A 43 8.33 -0.48 -3.04
CA CYS A 43 8.99 -1.76 -3.27
C CYS A 43 10.48 -1.76 -2.87
N GLY A 44 11.07 -0.58 -2.63
CA GLY A 44 12.49 -0.45 -2.33
C GLY A 44 12.90 1.00 -2.11
N PHE A 45 14.02 1.17 -1.41
CA PHE A 45 14.72 2.45 -1.25
C PHE A 45 16.07 2.38 -1.98
N ASP A 46 16.57 3.54 -2.41
CA ASP A 46 17.96 3.64 -2.88
C ASP A 46 18.96 3.50 -1.71
N SER A 47 20.25 3.69 -1.99
CA SER A 47 21.32 3.61 -0.99
C SER A 47 21.47 4.89 -0.15
N THR A 48 20.53 5.84 -0.22
CA THR A 48 20.58 7.07 0.57
C THR A 48 20.38 6.75 2.04
N VAL A 49 21.13 7.43 2.91
CA VAL A 49 21.04 7.25 4.35
C VAL A 49 19.66 7.68 4.85
N THR A 50 19.07 6.92 5.78
CA THR A 50 17.80 7.28 6.43
C THR A 50 17.88 8.70 7.02
N GLY A 51 16.88 9.53 6.71
CA GLY A 51 16.83 10.94 7.14
C GLY A 51 17.45 11.94 6.15
N GLU A 52 17.92 11.48 4.98
CA GLU A 52 18.35 12.34 3.87
C GLU A 52 17.34 12.26 2.71
N ALA A 53 17.40 13.24 1.81
CA ALA A 53 16.57 13.22 0.60
C ALA A 53 17.16 12.23 -0.43
N GLY A 54 16.35 11.27 -0.86
CA GLY A 54 16.74 10.20 -1.78
C GLY A 54 15.63 9.84 -2.76
N GLN A 55 15.67 8.60 -3.25
CA GLN A 55 14.66 8.03 -4.12
C GLN A 55 14.12 6.72 -3.54
N CYS A 56 12.84 6.46 -3.78
CA CYS A 56 12.22 5.17 -3.50
C CYS A 56 11.46 4.66 -4.73
N THR A 57 11.34 3.35 -4.84
CA THR A 57 10.60 2.69 -5.92
C THR A 57 9.17 2.40 -5.46
N VAL A 58 8.16 2.88 -6.17
CA VAL A 58 6.74 2.69 -5.83
C VAL A 58 6.05 1.83 -6.89
N LEU A 59 5.10 1.00 -6.45
CA LEU A 59 4.30 0.16 -7.32
C LEU A 59 3.31 0.99 -8.15
N ARG A 60 3.31 0.76 -9.46
CA ARG A 60 2.38 1.35 -10.41
C ARG A 60 1.09 0.54 -10.51
N ALA A 61 0.01 1.15 -10.96
CA ALA A 61 -1.29 0.49 -11.10
C ALA A 61 -1.25 -0.65 -12.13
N ASP A 62 -0.42 -0.51 -13.17
CA ASP A 62 -0.14 -1.50 -14.22
C ASP A 62 0.75 -2.67 -13.76
N GLY A 63 1.20 -2.68 -12.51
CA GLY A 63 2.13 -3.67 -11.96
C GLY A 63 3.61 -3.34 -12.19
N GLY A 64 3.90 -2.24 -12.89
CA GLY A 64 5.24 -1.71 -13.02
C GLY A 64 5.76 -1.08 -11.74
N ARG A 65 6.96 -0.52 -11.81
CA ARG A 65 7.63 0.15 -10.69
C ARG A 65 8.18 1.49 -11.17
N GLU A 66 8.06 2.52 -10.35
CA GLU A 66 8.50 3.86 -10.69
C GLU A 66 9.30 4.48 -9.55
N CYS A 67 10.44 5.09 -9.87
CA CYS A 67 11.24 5.82 -8.88
C CYS A 67 10.62 7.18 -8.63
N VAL A 68 10.40 7.50 -7.35
CA VAL A 68 9.91 8.80 -6.91
C VAL A 68 10.80 9.37 -5.80
N PRO A 69 10.91 10.69 -5.68
CA PRO A 69 11.66 11.32 -4.60
C PRO A 69 11.04 11.03 -3.24
N ILE A 70 11.89 10.74 -2.25
CA ILE A 70 11.54 10.73 -0.82
C ILE A 70 12.40 11.79 -0.12
N ASP A 71 11.80 12.60 0.74
CA ASP A 71 12.54 13.59 1.52
C ASP A 71 12.91 13.08 2.92
N ALA A 72 13.77 13.85 3.60
CA ALA A 72 14.25 13.59 4.95
C ALA A 72 13.14 13.40 6.02
N GLU A 73 11.91 13.81 5.73
CA GLU A 73 10.74 13.66 6.61
C GLU A 73 9.88 12.43 6.24
N ASP A 74 10.45 11.47 5.50
CA ASP A 74 9.76 10.26 5.03
C ASP A 74 8.52 10.58 4.17
N ARG A 75 8.60 11.65 3.36
CA ARG A 75 7.52 12.03 2.43
C ARG A 75 7.89 11.74 0.99
N ILE A 76 7.11 10.87 0.34
CA ILE A 76 7.27 10.55 -1.08
C ILE A 76 6.54 11.58 -1.95
N THR A 77 7.09 11.90 -3.11
CA THR A 77 6.49 12.85 -4.05
C THR A 77 5.85 12.14 -5.23
N ILE A 78 4.53 12.11 -5.29
CA ILE A 78 3.74 11.49 -6.36
C ILE A 78 2.86 12.54 -7.02
N ALA A 79 2.88 12.62 -8.36
CA ALA A 79 2.12 13.60 -9.14
C ALA A 79 2.27 15.06 -8.63
N GLY A 80 3.48 15.43 -8.21
CA GLY A 80 3.80 16.77 -7.68
C GLY A 80 3.30 17.05 -6.26
N ARG A 81 2.74 16.06 -5.55
CA ARG A 81 2.29 16.18 -4.16
C ARG A 81 3.12 15.31 -3.22
N LYS A 82 3.37 15.82 -2.02
CA LYS A 82 4.10 15.10 -0.97
C LYS A 82 3.16 14.29 -0.08
N TYR A 83 3.53 13.05 0.20
CA TYR A 83 2.78 12.10 1.00
C TYR A 83 3.67 11.55 2.10
N GLY A 84 3.38 11.92 3.36
CA GLY A 84 4.15 11.42 4.51
C GLY A 84 3.87 9.97 4.87
N ARG A 85 4.63 9.46 5.85
CA ARG A 85 4.68 8.06 6.27
C ARG A 85 3.34 7.33 6.43
N LYS A 86 2.29 8.03 6.87
CA LYS A 86 0.93 7.45 7.00
C LYS A 86 0.23 7.09 5.68
N HIS A 87 0.79 7.51 4.55
CA HIS A 87 0.21 7.29 3.22
C HIS A 87 1.05 6.32 2.37
N TRP A 88 2.04 5.63 2.94
CA TRP A 88 2.82 4.64 2.21
C TRP A 88 3.37 3.58 3.15
N ASN A 89 3.56 2.35 2.63
CA ASN A 89 4.18 1.22 3.31
C ASN A 89 5.23 0.56 2.41
N HIS A 90 6.13 -0.24 2.98
CA HIS A 90 7.20 -0.97 2.28
C HIS A 90 7.23 -2.43 2.72
#